data_AF-A0A933GGS1-F1
#
_entry.id   AF-A0A933GGS1-F1
#
_cell.length_a   1.000
_cell.length_b   1.000
_cell.length_c   1.000
_cell.angle_alpha   90.00
_cell.angle_beta   90.00
_cell.angle_gamma   90.00
#
_symmetry.space_group_name_H-M   'P 1'
#
loop_
_entity.id
_entity.type
_entity.pdbx_description
1 polymer ?
#
loop_
_entity_poly.entity_id
_entity_poly.type
_entity_poly.pdbx_seq_one_letter_code
_entity_poly.pdbx_strand_id
1 'polypeptide(L)'
;MTRGWRLALWGTVGLLAGAGLPLPAWAVEYRLQVVSLYAESFASFLKPGEFADGASGPGLNRLEASLDRGEVPKGALLYDRHLQGAREGIARAHGGVYVRAEVRQGGWEQELWDEVRWEGKPGEQSVWVVAATTTRTQELSRLALKGVGPLRQFQPYAISANSTKLGAVKVPLNFLWAEEERGRVWQKYVSRVLDLGRGIGAVVGENHNPLFADHVYLIVSQGAEPTTYKAVLVWRRREHTDRGNLESGPSFEQR
;
A
#
# COMPACT_ATOMS: atom_id res chain seq x y z
N MET A 1 -89.13 6.41 8.49
CA MET A 1 -88.13 6.31 9.58
C MET A 1 -87.57 4.90 9.56
N THR A 2 -86.29 4.74 9.91
CA THR A 2 -85.40 3.56 9.72
C THR A 2 -84.89 3.39 8.27
N ARG A 3 -83.67 2.92 7.97
CA ARG A 3 -82.32 2.85 8.56
C ARG A 3 -81.52 2.08 7.49
N GLY A 4 -80.25 2.37 7.22
CA GLY A 4 -79.43 1.40 6.47
C GLY A 4 -78.24 1.92 5.69
N TRP A 5 -77.13 2.16 6.40
CA TRP A 5 -75.78 2.34 5.85
C TRP A 5 -75.37 1.27 4.82
N ARG A 6 -74.67 1.70 3.77
CA ARG A 6 -73.67 0.87 3.07
C ARG A 6 -72.33 1.59 3.13
N LEU A 7 -71.50 1.16 4.08
CA LEU A 7 -70.08 1.53 4.17
C LEU A 7 -69.32 0.78 3.09
N ALA A 8 -68.60 1.53 2.26
CA ALA A 8 -67.64 1.02 1.30
C ALA A 8 -66.41 0.46 2.04
N LEU A 9 -66.04 -0.78 1.71
CA LEU A 9 -64.79 -1.38 2.16
C LEU A 9 -63.60 -0.68 1.49
N TRP A 10 -62.78 -0.02 2.28
CA TRP A 10 -61.43 0.39 1.92
C TRP A 10 -60.48 -0.77 2.17
N GLY A 11 -59.92 -1.34 1.10
CA GLY A 11 -58.84 -2.31 1.15
C GLY A 11 -57.58 -1.74 0.51
N THR A 12 -56.86 -0.90 1.24
CA THR A 12 -55.50 -0.47 0.85
C THR A 12 -54.52 -1.54 1.30
N VAL A 13 -54.05 -2.33 0.34
CA VAL A 13 -52.90 -3.22 0.47
C VAL A 13 -51.68 -2.37 0.85
N GLY A 14 -51.12 -2.64 2.03
CA GLY A 14 -49.92 -1.98 2.53
C GLY A 14 -48.71 -2.29 1.66
N LEU A 15 -48.13 -1.24 1.08
CA LEU A 15 -46.80 -1.24 0.50
C LEU A 15 -45.77 -1.55 1.60
N LEU A 16 -45.20 -2.75 1.57
CA LEU A 16 -43.92 -3.06 2.21
C LEU A 16 -42.83 -2.28 1.48
N ALA A 17 -42.63 -1.03 1.87
CA ALA A 17 -41.44 -0.27 1.54
C ALA A 17 -40.26 -0.91 2.27
N GLY A 18 -39.52 -1.76 1.57
CA GLY A 18 -38.22 -2.27 2.00
C GLY A 18 -37.24 -1.10 2.13
N ALA A 19 -37.25 -0.45 3.29
CA ALA A 19 -36.17 0.41 3.70
C ALA A 19 -34.93 -0.47 3.91
N GLY A 20 -34.02 -0.46 2.93
CA GLY A 20 -32.67 -1.00 3.08
C GLY A 20 -31.94 -0.22 4.16
N LEU A 21 -32.17 -0.59 5.42
CA LEU A 21 -31.35 -0.14 6.53
C LEU A 21 -29.96 -0.73 6.32
N PRO A 22 -28.88 0.07 6.31
CA PRO A 22 -27.53 -0.47 6.32
C PRO A 22 -27.39 -1.30 7.60
N LEU A 23 -27.18 -2.61 7.44
CA LEU A 23 -26.84 -3.48 8.56
C LEU A 23 -25.65 -2.85 9.31
N PRO A 24 -25.65 -2.81 10.65
CA PRO A 24 -24.51 -2.29 11.39
C PRO A 24 -23.28 -3.04 10.92
N ALA A 25 -22.32 -2.32 10.33
CA ALA A 25 -21.09 -2.89 9.86
C ALA A 25 -20.35 -3.44 11.07
N TRP A 26 -20.44 -4.74 11.27
CA TRP A 26 -19.66 -5.43 12.30
C TRP A 26 -18.18 -5.16 12.04
N ALA A 27 -17.42 -4.98 13.11
CA ALA A 27 -15.97 -4.87 12.99
C ALA A 27 -15.44 -6.17 12.39
N VAL A 28 -14.64 -6.06 11.34
CA VAL A 28 -14.05 -7.17 10.60
C VAL A 28 -12.55 -7.20 10.89
N GLU A 29 -12.00 -8.39 11.17
CA GLU A 29 -10.55 -8.53 11.31
C GLU A 29 -9.89 -8.49 9.92
N TYR A 30 -8.96 -7.57 9.75
CA TYR A 30 -8.09 -7.48 8.58
C TYR A 30 -6.65 -7.78 8.98
N ARG A 31 -5.86 -8.21 8.00
CA ARG A 31 -4.44 -8.47 8.17
C ARG A 31 -3.64 -7.80 7.06
N LEU A 32 -2.51 -7.22 7.40
CA LEU A 32 -1.53 -6.72 6.44
C LEU A 32 -0.19 -7.38 6.72
N GLN A 33 0.40 -7.99 5.68
CA GLN A 33 1.74 -8.58 5.71
C GLN A 33 2.66 -7.81 4.76
N VAL A 34 3.79 -7.34 5.25
CA VAL A 34 4.72 -6.52 4.48
C VAL A 34 6.13 -7.08 4.59
N VAL A 35 6.86 -7.06 3.47
CA VAL A 35 8.26 -7.48 3.44
C VAL A 35 9.05 -6.57 2.51
N SER A 36 10.28 -6.25 2.88
CA SER A 36 11.21 -5.47 2.06
C SER A 36 12.31 -6.37 1.51
N LEU A 37 12.50 -6.37 0.20
CA LEU A 37 13.49 -7.18 -0.52
C LEU A 37 14.46 -6.32 -1.33
N TYR A 38 15.66 -6.85 -1.58
CA TYR A 38 16.55 -6.35 -2.62
C TYR A 38 15.99 -6.64 -4.03
N ALA A 39 16.22 -5.71 -4.97
CA ALA A 39 15.74 -5.78 -6.34
C ALA A 39 16.21 -7.03 -7.10
N GLU A 40 17.46 -7.45 -6.89
CA GLU A 40 18.05 -8.63 -7.51
C GLU A 40 17.34 -9.91 -7.03
N SER A 41 17.02 -9.96 -5.74
CA SER A 41 16.32 -11.09 -5.14
C SER A 41 14.89 -11.19 -5.66
N PHE A 42 14.17 -10.07 -5.75
CA PHE A 42 12.84 -10.03 -6.35
C PHE A 42 12.89 -10.47 -7.82
N ALA A 43 13.81 -9.91 -8.61
CA ALA A 43 13.94 -10.21 -10.04
C ALA A 43 14.23 -11.71 -10.31
N SER A 44 14.92 -12.41 -9.40
CA SER A 44 15.19 -13.85 -9.55
C SER A 44 13.95 -14.74 -9.61
N PHE A 45 12.81 -14.27 -9.09
CA PHE A 45 11.54 -15.00 -9.15
C PHE A 45 10.75 -14.73 -10.44
N LEU A 46 10.94 -13.56 -11.06
CA LEU A 46 10.09 -13.07 -12.14
C LEU A 46 10.52 -13.61 -13.49
N LYS A 47 9.53 -13.95 -14.31
CA LYS A 47 9.71 -14.32 -15.72
C LYS A 47 9.60 -13.09 -16.64
N PRO A 48 10.10 -13.19 -17.89
CA PRO A 48 9.80 -12.19 -18.92
C PRO A 48 8.29 -11.92 -19.02
N GLY A 49 7.89 -10.65 -19.03
CA GLY A 49 6.48 -10.22 -19.04
C GLY A 49 5.86 -10.00 -17.64
N GLU A 50 6.40 -10.60 -16.58
CA GLU A 50 5.90 -10.39 -15.21
C GLU A 50 6.39 -9.06 -14.60
N PHE A 51 7.30 -8.36 -15.27
CA PHE A 51 7.75 -7.02 -14.87
C PHE A 51 6.81 -5.90 -15.30
N ALA A 52 5.85 -6.18 -16.18
CA ALA A 52 4.90 -5.17 -16.65
C ALA A 52 4.03 -4.67 -15.49
N ASP A 53 3.61 -3.40 -15.57
CA ASP A 53 2.80 -2.79 -14.53
C ASP A 53 1.43 -3.47 -14.41
N GLY A 54 1.03 -3.82 -13.18
CA GLY A 54 -0.18 -4.58 -12.88
C GLY A 54 -0.10 -6.08 -13.23
N ALA A 55 1.05 -6.59 -13.69
CA ALA A 55 1.21 -7.99 -14.05
C ALA A 55 1.15 -8.91 -12.82
N SER A 56 0.53 -10.07 -13.02
CA SER A 56 0.56 -11.22 -12.10
C SER A 56 1.10 -12.42 -12.86
N GLY A 57 1.66 -13.41 -12.17
CA GLY A 57 2.09 -14.63 -12.84
C GLY A 57 2.72 -15.68 -11.92
N PRO A 58 3.10 -16.84 -12.48
CA PRO A 58 3.71 -17.94 -11.72
C PRO A 58 4.94 -17.56 -10.90
N GLY A 59 5.77 -16.60 -11.36
CA GLY A 59 6.93 -16.13 -10.62
C GLY A 59 6.54 -15.41 -9.32
N LEU A 60 5.58 -14.49 -9.41
CA LEU A 60 5.01 -13.79 -8.25
C LEU A 60 4.29 -14.74 -7.30
N ASN A 61 3.57 -15.74 -7.83
CA ASN A 61 2.93 -16.77 -6.99
C ASN A 61 3.97 -17.61 -6.23
N ARG A 62 5.09 -17.95 -6.89
CA ARG A 62 6.19 -18.68 -6.24
C ARG A 62 6.87 -17.83 -5.18
N LEU A 63 7.10 -16.55 -5.46
CA LEU A 63 7.64 -15.60 -4.49
C LEU A 63 6.74 -15.53 -3.24
N GLU A 64 5.44 -15.29 -3.42
CA GLU A 64 4.48 -15.25 -2.32
C GLU A 64 4.55 -16.54 -1.50
N ALA A 65 4.48 -17.69 -2.15
CA ALA A 65 4.47 -18.97 -1.46
C ALA A 65 5.79 -19.27 -0.74
N SER A 66 6.93 -18.80 -1.28
CA SER A 66 8.25 -18.97 -0.64
C SER A 66 8.39 -18.05 0.58
N LEU A 67 7.84 -16.83 0.53
CA LEU A 67 7.78 -15.94 1.68
C LEU A 67 6.89 -16.50 2.79
N ASP A 68 5.72 -17.05 2.43
CA ASP A 68 4.79 -17.66 3.37
C ASP A 68 5.37 -18.89 4.08
N ARG A 69 6.23 -19.65 3.40
CA ARG A 69 6.92 -20.83 3.97
C ARG A 69 8.25 -20.51 4.66
N GLY A 70 8.68 -19.24 4.66
CA GLY A 70 9.97 -18.86 5.23
C GLY A 70 11.19 -19.35 4.45
N GLU A 71 11.03 -19.64 3.15
CA GLU A 71 12.07 -20.24 2.30
C GLU A 71 12.95 -19.19 1.59
N VAL A 72 12.55 -17.92 1.60
CA VAL A 72 13.36 -16.85 1.01
C VAL A 72 14.62 -16.61 1.87
N PRO A 73 15.83 -16.64 1.28
CA PRO A 73 17.07 -16.47 2.03
C PRO A 73 17.10 -15.15 2.80
N LYS A 74 17.66 -15.17 4.02
CA LYS A 74 17.76 -13.97 4.86
C LYS A 74 18.52 -12.82 4.20
N GLY A 75 19.52 -13.12 3.37
CA GLY A 75 20.27 -12.10 2.62
C GLY A 75 19.48 -11.39 1.52
N ALA A 76 18.28 -11.88 1.17
CA ALA A 76 17.40 -11.24 0.20
C ALA A 76 16.56 -10.09 0.80
N LEU A 77 16.48 -10.02 2.13
CA LEU A 77 15.58 -9.15 2.89
C LEU A 77 16.29 -7.90 3.41
N LEU A 78 15.50 -6.83 3.59
CA LEU A 78 15.91 -5.59 4.24
C LEU A 78 15.18 -5.43 5.58
N TYR A 79 15.93 -5.61 6.67
CA TYR A 79 15.40 -5.67 8.04
C TYR A 79 15.32 -4.32 8.75
N ASP A 80 15.74 -3.23 8.12
CA ASP A 80 15.77 -1.89 8.70
C ASP A 80 14.58 -1.02 8.28
N ARG A 81 13.59 -1.63 7.61
CA ARG A 81 12.41 -0.99 7.03
C ARG A 81 11.16 -1.72 7.51
N HIS A 82 10.86 -1.53 8.78
CA HIS A 82 9.68 -2.16 9.38
C HIS A 82 8.39 -1.40 9.09
N LEU A 83 7.30 -2.14 8.99
CA LEU A 83 5.94 -1.63 8.96
C LEU A 83 5.62 -0.89 10.27
N GLN A 84 4.98 0.26 10.12
CA GLN A 84 4.55 1.11 11.23
C GLN A 84 3.12 1.58 11.00
N GLY A 85 2.33 1.67 12.06
CA GLY A 85 1.03 2.34 12.01
C GLY A 85 1.20 3.84 11.73
N ALA A 86 0.43 4.38 10.79
CA ALA A 86 0.43 5.82 10.58
C ALA A 86 -0.11 6.54 11.83
N ARG A 87 0.52 7.65 12.22
CA ARG A 87 -0.01 8.54 13.26
C ARG A 87 -1.35 9.13 12.80
N GLU A 88 -2.22 9.49 13.74
CA GLU A 88 -3.58 9.95 13.43
C GLU A 88 -3.63 11.06 12.37
N GLY A 89 -2.77 12.09 12.48
CA GLY A 89 -2.70 13.17 11.50
C GLY A 89 -2.33 12.69 10.09
N ILE A 90 -1.38 11.75 9.99
CA ILE A 90 -0.96 11.16 8.71
C ILE A 90 -2.08 10.29 8.14
N ALA A 91 -2.68 9.43 8.95
CA ALA A 91 -3.79 8.58 8.53
C ALA A 91 -4.93 9.42 7.92
N ARG A 92 -5.35 10.48 8.63
CA ARG A 92 -6.38 11.41 8.15
C ARG A 92 -5.98 12.15 6.87
N ALA A 93 -4.74 12.63 6.80
CA ALA A 93 -4.23 13.34 5.61
C ALA A 93 -4.27 12.46 4.36
N HIS A 94 -4.06 11.15 4.52
CA HIS A 94 -4.15 10.13 3.47
C HIS A 94 -5.53 9.47 3.35
N GLY A 95 -6.58 10.05 3.96
CA GLY A 95 -7.97 9.61 3.77
C GLY A 95 -8.37 8.38 4.57
N GLY A 96 -7.52 7.93 5.49
CA GLY A 96 -7.78 6.81 6.38
C GLY A 96 -8.08 7.18 7.82
N VAL A 97 -8.38 6.14 8.59
CA VAL A 97 -8.60 6.18 10.03
C VAL A 97 -7.35 5.76 10.78
N TYR A 98 -7.17 6.29 11.99
CA TYR A 98 -6.11 5.85 12.88
C TYR A 98 -6.42 4.44 13.38
N VAL A 99 -5.49 3.52 13.14
CA VAL A 99 -5.57 2.14 13.62
C VAL A 99 -4.53 1.96 14.71
N ARG A 100 -4.98 1.62 15.92
CA ARG A 100 -4.10 1.19 17.00
C ARG A 100 -3.99 -0.33 16.98
N ALA A 101 -2.91 -0.83 16.39
CA ALA A 101 -2.59 -2.25 16.37
C ALA A 101 -1.09 -2.47 16.57
N GLU A 102 -0.74 -3.61 17.13
CA GLU A 102 0.64 -4.03 17.30
C GLU A 102 1.15 -4.62 15.99
N VAL A 103 2.31 -4.12 15.53
CA VAL A 103 3.01 -4.69 14.38
C VAL A 103 4.01 -5.70 14.89
N ARG A 104 3.83 -6.97 14.52
CA ARG A 104 4.81 -8.02 14.72
C ARG A 104 5.87 -7.91 13.63
N GLN A 105 7.10 -7.61 14.00
CA GLN A 105 8.21 -7.51 13.05
C GLN A 105 8.62 -8.90 12.56
N GLY A 106 8.73 -9.05 11.25
CA GLY A 106 9.24 -10.24 10.60
C GLY A 106 10.77 -10.21 10.47
N GLY A 107 11.29 -11.22 9.78
CA GLY A 107 12.72 -11.41 9.56
C GLY A 107 13.43 -12.21 10.64
N TRP A 108 12.71 -12.59 11.69
CA TRP A 108 13.18 -13.46 12.76
C TRP A 108 12.77 -14.90 12.43
N GLU A 109 13.72 -15.83 12.58
CA GLU A 109 13.48 -17.27 12.34
C GLU A 109 12.86 -17.58 10.97
N GLN A 110 11.68 -18.21 10.93
CA GLN A 110 10.96 -18.61 9.72
C GLN A 110 9.88 -17.58 9.30
N GLU A 111 9.57 -16.60 10.15
CA GLU A 111 8.54 -15.58 9.85
C GLU A 111 9.17 -14.38 9.14
N LEU A 112 8.97 -14.28 7.83
CA LEU A 112 9.63 -13.25 7.02
C LEU A 112 8.82 -11.95 6.89
N TRP A 113 7.51 -12.02 7.12
CA TRP A 113 6.60 -10.89 7.00
C TRP A 113 6.55 -10.07 8.29
N ASP A 114 6.68 -8.75 8.18
CA ASP A 114 6.06 -7.88 9.17
C ASP A 114 4.54 -8.07 9.07
N GLU A 115 3.88 -8.33 10.19
CA GLU A 115 2.44 -8.59 10.22
C GLU A 115 1.74 -7.65 11.19
N VAL A 116 0.60 -7.13 10.77
CA VAL A 116 -0.35 -6.44 11.65
C VAL A 116 -1.75 -6.98 11.42
N ARG A 117 -2.50 -7.11 12.50
CA ARG A 117 -3.93 -7.47 12.50
C ARG A 117 -4.70 -6.38 13.21
N TRP A 118 -5.86 -6.03 12.69
CA TRP A 118 -6.73 -5.04 13.32
C TRP A 118 -8.19 -5.32 13.02
N GLU A 119 -9.06 -4.90 13.94
CA GLU A 119 -10.48 -4.80 13.69
C GLU A 119 -10.79 -3.46 13.03
N GLY A 120 -11.46 -3.49 11.89
CA GLY A 120 -11.82 -2.30 11.13
C GLY A 120 -13.27 -2.33 10.66
N LYS A 121 -13.77 -1.20 10.15
CA LYS A 121 -15.12 -1.13 9.58
C LYS A 121 -15.04 -1.17 8.06
N PRO A 122 -15.82 -2.06 7.42
CA PRO A 122 -15.96 -2.05 5.97
C PRO A 122 -16.25 -0.65 5.41
N GLY A 123 -15.52 -0.24 4.38
CA GLY A 123 -15.59 1.09 3.76
C GLY A 123 -14.61 2.12 4.32
N GLU A 124 -13.99 1.88 5.48
CA GLU A 124 -12.89 2.70 5.98
C GLU A 124 -11.56 2.37 5.27
N GLN A 125 -10.58 3.25 5.41
CA GLN A 125 -9.23 3.02 4.92
C GLN A 125 -8.25 3.03 6.09
N SER A 126 -7.27 2.14 6.11
CA SER A 126 -6.13 2.21 7.03
C SER A 126 -4.86 2.60 6.29
N VAL A 127 -3.96 3.31 6.98
CA VAL A 127 -2.71 3.82 6.40
C VAL A 127 -1.55 3.29 7.23
N TRP A 128 -0.56 2.74 6.54
CA TRP A 128 0.65 2.17 7.14
C TRP A 128 1.88 2.75 6.47
N VAL A 129 2.95 2.91 7.24
CA VAL A 129 4.18 3.55 6.77
C VAL A 129 5.33 2.55 6.84
N VAL A 130 6.12 2.50 5.78
CA VAL A 130 7.41 1.82 5.76
C VAL A 130 8.47 2.84 5.40
N ALA A 131 9.45 3.01 6.28
CA ALA A 131 10.57 3.92 6.10
C ALA A 131 11.85 3.30 6.66
N ALA A 132 12.99 3.68 6.09
CA ALA A 132 14.27 3.16 6.54
C ALA A 132 14.71 3.76 7.88
N THR A 133 15.26 2.93 8.75
CA THR A 133 15.82 3.34 10.04
C THR A 133 17.34 3.57 9.96
N THR A 134 18.07 2.67 9.29
CA THR A 134 19.55 2.68 9.24
C THR A 134 20.12 2.88 7.85
N THR A 135 19.79 2.04 6.86
CA THR A 135 20.36 2.10 5.51
C THR A 135 19.58 3.10 4.68
N ARG A 136 20.21 4.20 4.30
CA ARG A 136 19.49 5.35 3.73
C ARG A 136 19.71 5.56 2.23
N THR A 137 20.59 4.84 1.57
CA THR A 137 20.95 5.11 0.15
C THR A 137 20.12 4.31 -0.86
N GLN A 138 18.93 3.84 -0.48
CA GLN A 138 18.10 2.98 -1.33
C GLN A 138 16.80 3.67 -1.73
N GLU A 139 16.35 3.39 -2.95
CA GLU A 139 15.07 3.83 -3.49
C GLU A 139 14.14 2.65 -3.75
N LEU A 140 12.83 2.90 -3.65
CA LEU A 140 11.83 1.91 -4.00
C LEU A 140 11.72 1.86 -5.53
N SER A 141 12.19 0.76 -6.10
CA SER A 141 12.16 0.56 -7.56
C SER A 141 10.82 0.01 -8.04
N ARG A 142 10.25 -0.92 -7.28
CA ARG A 142 9.06 -1.72 -7.61
C ARG A 142 8.36 -2.14 -6.33
N LEU A 143 7.14 -2.62 -6.45
CA LEU A 143 6.44 -3.31 -5.38
C LEU A 143 5.47 -4.33 -5.94
N ALA A 144 5.11 -5.32 -5.15
CA ALA A 144 4.02 -6.22 -5.47
C ALA A 144 2.93 -6.13 -4.39
N LEU A 145 1.68 -5.94 -4.80
CA LEU A 145 0.54 -5.74 -3.93
C LEU A 145 -0.49 -6.85 -4.12
N LYS A 146 -1.05 -7.32 -3.01
CA LYS A 146 -2.15 -8.28 -2.96
C LYS A 146 -3.23 -7.76 -2.03
N GLY A 147 -4.45 -7.63 -2.54
CA GLY A 147 -5.65 -7.56 -1.73
C GLY A 147 -6.61 -8.63 -2.24
N VAL A 148 -7.66 -8.23 -2.96
CA VAL A 148 -8.54 -9.18 -3.65
C VAL A 148 -7.86 -9.72 -4.91
N GLY A 149 -7.61 -11.02 -4.95
CA GLY A 149 -7.03 -11.72 -6.11
C GLY A 149 -5.53 -12.00 -5.97
N PRO A 150 -4.82 -12.23 -7.10
CA PRO A 150 -3.41 -12.59 -7.06
C PRO A 150 -2.51 -11.39 -6.74
N LEU A 151 -1.29 -11.68 -6.27
CA LEU A 151 -0.21 -10.70 -6.12
C LEU A 151 0.12 -10.09 -7.49
N ARG A 152 0.17 -8.76 -7.57
CA ARG A 152 0.48 -8.01 -8.79
C ARG A 152 1.62 -7.05 -8.56
N GLN A 153 2.53 -6.99 -9.52
CA GLN A 153 3.69 -6.10 -9.54
C GLN A 153 3.28 -4.71 -10.05
N PHE A 154 3.89 -3.67 -9.50
CA PHE A 154 3.73 -2.28 -9.92
C PHE A 154 5.08 -1.57 -9.89
N GLN A 155 5.23 -0.61 -10.79
CA GLN A 155 6.30 0.37 -10.77
C GLN A 155 5.73 1.71 -10.30
N PRO A 156 6.29 2.36 -9.27
CA PRO A 156 5.82 3.67 -8.84
C PRO A 156 6.04 4.72 -9.94
N TYR A 157 4.97 5.32 -10.45
CA TYR A 157 5.05 6.39 -11.45
C TYR A 157 4.63 7.73 -10.88
N ALA A 158 5.28 8.80 -11.35
CA ALA A 158 4.83 10.16 -11.09
C ALA A 158 3.46 10.39 -11.76
N ILE A 159 2.63 11.22 -11.11
CA ILE A 159 1.32 11.59 -11.63
C ILE A 159 1.48 12.31 -12.98
N SER A 160 0.77 11.86 -14.01
CA SER A 160 0.67 12.58 -15.30
C SER A 160 -0.77 13.01 -15.55
N ALA A 161 -0.96 14.10 -16.30
CA ALA A 161 -2.27 14.73 -16.49
C ALA A 161 -3.35 13.83 -17.11
N ASN A 162 -2.95 12.73 -17.77
CA ASN A 162 -3.82 11.77 -18.44
C ASN A 162 -3.68 10.34 -17.91
N SER A 163 -3.12 10.15 -16.71
CA SER A 163 -2.91 8.81 -16.17
C SER A 163 -4.23 8.15 -15.73
N THR A 164 -4.48 6.94 -16.22
CA THR A 164 -5.35 5.98 -15.54
C THR A 164 -4.91 5.84 -14.08
N LYS A 165 -5.83 5.51 -13.17
CA LYS A 165 -5.46 5.25 -11.77
C LYS A 165 -4.38 4.16 -11.69
N LEU A 166 -3.42 4.35 -10.80
CA LEU A 166 -2.21 3.54 -10.63
C LEU A 166 -2.26 2.79 -9.29
N GLY A 167 -1.82 1.54 -9.27
CA GLY A 167 -1.68 0.79 -8.00
C GLY A 167 -0.57 1.34 -7.09
N ALA A 168 0.43 2.00 -7.67
CA ALA A 168 1.51 2.67 -6.97
C ALA A 168 1.82 4.04 -7.59
N VAL A 169 1.80 5.08 -6.76
CA VAL A 169 2.01 6.47 -7.19
C VAL A 169 3.27 7.01 -6.53
N LYS A 170 4.11 7.70 -7.28
CA LYS A 170 5.32 8.36 -6.80
C LYS A 170 5.11 9.87 -6.67
N VAL A 171 5.47 10.44 -5.52
CA VAL A 171 5.34 11.86 -5.19
C VAL A 171 6.59 12.31 -4.44
N PRO A 172 7.14 13.53 -4.67
CA PRO A 172 8.23 14.04 -3.85
C PRO A 172 7.90 14.05 -2.35
N LEU A 173 8.80 13.50 -1.52
CA LEU A 173 8.56 13.32 -0.08
C LEU A 173 8.37 14.65 0.67
N ASN A 174 9.16 15.66 0.33
CA ASN A 174 9.04 17.00 0.91
C ASN A 174 7.67 17.64 0.61
N PHE A 175 7.13 17.39 -0.59
CA PHE A 175 5.79 17.83 -0.96
C PHE A 175 4.72 17.08 -0.17
N LEU A 176 4.87 15.76 -0.01
CA LEU A 176 3.94 14.96 0.82
C LEU A 176 3.89 15.51 2.23
N TRP A 177 5.02 15.66 2.92
CA TRP A 177 5.06 16.18 4.29
C TRP A 177 4.40 17.55 4.42
N ALA A 178 4.68 18.47 3.49
CA ALA A 178 4.06 19.80 3.52
C ALA A 178 2.53 19.78 3.34
N GLU A 179 1.99 18.83 2.57
CA GLU A 179 0.53 18.68 2.40
C GLU A 179 -0.12 17.78 3.47
N GLU A 180 0.66 16.90 4.11
CA GLU A 180 0.23 16.11 5.29
C GLU A 180 -0.06 17.04 6.47
N GLU A 181 0.83 18.00 6.74
CA GLU A 181 0.62 19.04 7.76
C GLU A 181 -0.66 19.85 7.51
N ARG A 182 -1.03 20.04 6.23
CA ARG A 182 -2.25 20.73 5.83
C ARG A 182 -3.48 19.83 5.79
N GLY A 183 -3.30 18.50 5.92
CA GLY A 183 -4.38 17.52 5.87
C GLY A 183 -5.06 17.38 4.51
N ARG A 184 -4.37 17.67 3.39
CA ARG A 184 -4.99 17.74 2.04
C ARG A 184 -4.49 16.69 1.04
N VAL A 185 -3.57 15.82 1.44
CA VAL A 185 -2.92 14.85 0.53
C VAL A 185 -3.95 14.01 -0.22
N TRP A 186 -4.91 13.43 0.49
CA TRP A 186 -5.91 12.54 -0.10
C TRP A 186 -6.85 13.24 -1.08
N GLN A 187 -7.57 14.26 -0.61
CA GLN A 187 -8.66 14.88 -1.38
C GLN A 187 -8.12 15.60 -2.61
N LYS A 188 -6.93 16.22 -2.51
CA LYS A 188 -6.38 17.06 -3.57
C LYS A 188 -5.52 16.28 -4.56
N TYR A 189 -4.83 15.23 -4.11
CA TYR A 189 -3.81 14.55 -4.91
C TYR A 189 -4.07 13.06 -5.06
N VAL A 190 -4.08 12.29 -3.96
CA VAL A 190 -4.00 10.82 -4.03
C VAL A 190 -5.28 10.15 -4.51
N SER A 191 -6.47 10.59 -4.05
CA SER A 191 -7.76 9.93 -4.34
C SER A 191 -8.12 9.84 -5.83
N ARG A 192 -7.58 10.76 -6.64
CA ARG A 192 -7.83 10.84 -8.09
C ARG A 192 -6.96 9.89 -8.90
N VAL A 193 -5.79 9.54 -8.36
CA VAL A 193 -4.73 8.85 -9.10
C VAL A 193 -4.41 7.47 -8.55
N LEU A 194 -4.67 7.21 -7.26
CA LEU A 194 -4.43 5.91 -6.66
C LEU A 194 -5.61 4.98 -6.94
N ASP A 195 -5.29 3.79 -7.46
CA ASP A 195 -6.23 2.69 -7.61
C ASP A 195 -6.28 1.86 -6.33
N LEU A 196 -7.46 1.79 -5.71
CA LEU A 196 -7.76 0.90 -4.58
C LEU A 196 -8.79 -0.17 -4.97
N GLY A 197 -9.00 -0.42 -6.26
CA GLY A 197 -9.99 -1.37 -6.77
C GLY A 197 -9.77 -2.82 -6.35
N ARG A 198 -8.55 -3.16 -5.89
CA ARG A 198 -8.21 -4.46 -5.27
C ARG A 198 -8.03 -4.39 -3.76
N GLY A 199 -8.34 -3.25 -3.15
CA GLY A 199 -8.33 -3.05 -1.70
C GLY A 199 -6.99 -2.61 -1.10
N ILE A 200 -5.93 -2.47 -1.89
CA ILE A 200 -4.64 -1.93 -1.43
C ILE A 200 -3.95 -1.14 -2.56
N GLY A 201 -3.29 -0.06 -2.19
CA GLY A 201 -2.45 0.76 -3.07
C GLY A 201 -1.28 1.38 -2.29
N ALA A 202 -0.30 1.93 -3.00
CA ALA A 202 0.87 2.57 -2.38
C ALA A 202 1.10 4.00 -2.87
N VAL A 203 1.43 4.89 -1.95
CA VAL A 203 2.00 6.20 -2.24
C VAL A 203 3.47 6.17 -1.82
N VAL A 204 4.37 6.43 -2.76
CA VAL A 204 5.82 6.40 -2.58
C VAL A 204 6.30 7.84 -2.52
N GLY A 205 6.71 8.26 -1.33
CA GLY A 205 7.41 9.50 -1.08
C GLY A 205 8.86 9.40 -1.51
N GLU A 206 9.15 9.88 -2.73
CA GLU A 206 10.49 9.89 -3.29
C GLU A 206 11.38 10.92 -2.57
N ASN A 207 12.50 10.45 -2.03
CA ASN A 207 13.47 11.33 -1.43
C ASN A 207 14.48 11.83 -2.48
N HIS A 208 14.44 13.12 -2.82
CA HIS A 208 15.40 13.68 -3.78
C HIS A 208 16.84 13.77 -3.24
N ASN A 209 17.05 13.62 -1.92
CA ASN A 209 18.39 13.50 -1.38
C ASN A 209 18.84 12.02 -1.48
N PRO A 210 19.87 11.71 -2.29
CA PRO A 210 20.28 10.32 -2.52
C PRO A 210 20.86 9.62 -1.29
N LEU A 211 21.15 10.38 -0.23
CA LEU A 211 21.57 9.87 1.07
C LEU A 211 20.41 9.39 1.93
N PHE A 212 19.16 9.58 1.51
CA PHE A 212 17.96 9.22 2.25
C PHE A 212 17.02 8.32 1.45
N ALA A 213 16.40 7.38 2.16
CA ALA A 213 15.55 6.39 1.53
C ALA A 213 14.16 6.97 1.27
N ASP A 214 13.45 6.35 0.34
CA ASP A 214 12.05 6.66 0.10
C ASP A 214 11.17 6.23 1.29
N HIS A 215 10.02 6.88 1.40
CA HIS A 215 8.96 6.49 2.32
C HIS A 215 7.83 5.84 1.53
N VAL A 216 7.25 4.77 2.06
CA VAL A 216 6.10 4.09 1.44
C VAL A 216 4.91 4.18 2.37
N TYR A 217 3.81 4.71 1.87
CA TYR A 217 2.52 4.76 2.53
C TYR A 217 1.62 3.73 1.87
N LEU A 218 1.32 2.63 2.56
CA LEU A 218 0.39 1.61 2.13
C LEU A 218 -1.01 2.01 2.59
N ILE A 219 -1.94 2.14 1.64
CA ILE A 219 -3.34 2.50 1.90
C ILE A 219 -4.19 1.27 1.62
N VAL A 220 -4.89 0.78 2.64
CA VAL A 220 -5.74 -0.40 2.58
C VAL A 220 -7.20 0.03 2.67
N SER A 221 -8.00 -0.29 1.65
CA SER A 221 -9.45 -0.12 1.65
C SER A 221 -10.11 -1.38 2.21
N GLN A 222 -10.84 -1.20 3.31
CA GLN A 222 -11.40 -2.29 4.12
C GLN A 222 -12.69 -2.84 3.47
N GLY A 223 -12.63 -4.08 2.98
CA GLY A 223 -13.75 -4.76 2.33
C GLY A 223 -14.78 -5.31 3.34
N ALA A 224 -15.91 -5.83 2.86
CA ALA A 224 -16.93 -6.44 3.73
C ALA A 224 -16.48 -7.75 4.41
N GLU A 225 -15.45 -8.41 3.85
CA GLU A 225 -14.96 -9.70 4.32
C GLU A 225 -13.55 -9.60 4.91
N PRO A 226 -13.20 -10.44 5.91
CA PRO A 226 -11.84 -10.56 6.41
C PRO A 226 -10.86 -10.80 5.25
N THR A 227 -9.82 -9.97 5.16
CA THR A 227 -8.87 -10.02 4.04
C THR A 227 -7.44 -9.92 4.57
N THR A 228 -6.56 -10.78 4.04
CA THR A 228 -5.11 -10.64 4.21
C THR A 228 -4.53 -9.92 3.01
N TYR A 229 -4.15 -8.67 3.23
CA TYR A 229 -3.43 -7.85 2.28
C TYR A 229 -1.93 -8.15 2.39
N LYS A 230 -1.21 -8.13 1.26
CA LYS A 230 0.24 -8.30 1.24
C LYS A 230 0.92 -7.22 0.41
N ALA A 231 2.11 -6.80 0.85
CA ALA A 231 2.97 -5.90 0.10
C ALA A 231 4.42 -6.38 0.13
N VAL A 232 5.01 -6.60 -1.05
CA VAL A 232 6.45 -6.81 -1.23
C VAL A 232 7.04 -5.51 -1.74
N LEU A 233 7.93 -4.89 -0.97
CA LEU A 233 8.59 -3.64 -1.31
C LEU A 233 9.99 -3.94 -1.85
N VAL A 234 10.29 -3.46 -3.05
CA VAL A 234 11.50 -3.85 -3.79
C VAL A 234 12.44 -2.67 -3.91
N TRP A 235 13.56 -2.76 -3.20
CA TRP A 235 14.51 -1.67 -3.02
C TRP A 235 15.79 -1.93 -3.82
N ARG A 236 16.35 -0.85 -4.36
CA ARG A 236 17.67 -0.88 -4.99
C ARG A 236 18.54 0.26 -4.47
N ARG A 237 19.86 0.13 -4.56
CA ARG A 237 20.77 1.24 -4.27
C ARG A 237 20.56 2.36 -5.28
N ARG A 238 20.59 3.61 -4.82
CA ARG A 238 20.55 4.79 -5.71
C ARG A 238 21.87 4.92 -6.47
N GLU A 239 21.80 4.88 -7.79
CA GLU A 239 22.96 4.95 -8.70
C GLU A 239 23.81 6.22 -8.52
N HIS A 240 23.23 7.32 -8.02
CA HIS A 240 23.94 8.60 -7.86
C HIS A 240 24.79 8.71 -6.58
N THR A 241 24.84 7.67 -5.75
CA THR A 241 25.73 7.62 -4.57
C THR A 241 27.18 7.22 -4.90
N ASP A 242 27.46 6.82 -6.15
CA ASP A 242 28.79 6.34 -6.59
C ASP A 242 29.65 7.40 -7.29
N ARG A 243 29.25 8.68 -7.35
CA ARG A 243 30.07 9.77 -7.93
C ARG A 243 31.12 10.38 -6.98
N GLY A 244 31.64 9.58 -6.06
CA GLY A 244 32.79 9.92 -5.23
C GLY A 244 33.97 8.99 -5.49
N ASN A 245 34.52 9.02 -6.72
CA ASN A 245 35.93 8.70 -7.05
C ASN A 245 36.19 8.73 -8.58
N LEU A 246 35.61 9.69 -9.29
CA LEU A 246 36.26 10.27 -10.48
C LEU A 246 37.28 11.31 -9.99
N GLU A 247 38.23 10.90 -9.16
CA GLU A 247 39.50 11.61 -9.06
C GLU A 247 40.34 11.19 -10.26
N SER A 248 40.00 11.78 -11.41
CA SER A 248 41.03 12.24 -12.32
C SER A 248 41.96 13.14 -11.51
N GLY A 249 43.05 12.55 -11.01
CA GLY A 249 44.13 13.31 -10.41
C GLY A 249 44.62 14.37 -11.41
N PRO A 250 45.04 15.56 -10.95
CA PRO A 250 45.67 16.52 -11.84
C PRO A 250 46.98 15.92 -12.35
N SER A 251 47.01 15.55 -13.64
CA SER A 251 48.27 15.29 -14.35
C SER A 251 49.01 16.62 -14.48
N PHE A 252 49.87 16.94 -13.51
CA PHE A 252 50.89 17.96 -13.67
C PHE A 252 51.97 17.42 -14.61
N GLU A 253 51.72 17.46 -15.91
CA GLU A 253 52.80 17.61 -16.89
C GLU A 253 53.03 19.11 -17.09
N GLN A 254 54.08 19.62 -16.46
CA GLN A 254 54.91 20.71 -16.98
C GLN A 254 56.12 20.89 -16.07
N ARG A 255 57.26 20.32 -16.50
CA ARG A 255 58.60 20.93 -16.50
C ARG A 255 59.58 20.05 -17.27
#